data_AF-A0A239RHB1-F1
#
_entry.id   AF-A0A239RHB1-F1
#
_cell.length_a   1.000
_cell.length_b   1.000
_cell.length_c   1.000
_cell.angle_alpha   90.00
_cell.angle_beta   90.00
_cell.angle_gamma   90.00
#
_symmetry.space_group_name_H-M   'P 1'
#
loop_
_entity.id
_entity.type
_entity.pdbx_description
1 polymer ?
#
loop_
_entity_poly.entity_id
_entity_poly.type
_entity_poly.pdbx_seq_one_letter_code
_entity_poly.pdbx_strand_id
1 'polypeptide(L)' 'MKYNEIPFGFLDAQLKIGKAIIESMLELILKKGTEKTTIPVTFEDNEFEIEVRMK' A
#
# COMPACT_ATOMS: atom_id res chain seq x y z
N MET A 1 26.06 -14.79 6.27
CA MET A 1 25.07 -13.78 5.85
C MET A 1 24.09 -13.62 7.00
N LYS A 2 24.10 -12.47 7.69
CA LYS A 2 23.08 -12.19 8.71
C LYS A 2 21.78 -11.93 7.95
N TYR A 3 20.81 -12.83 8.06
CA TYR A 3 19.44 -12.47 7.74
C TYR A 3 19.10 -11.33 8.70
N ASN A 4 18.93 -10.12 8.17
CA ASN A 4 18.33 -9.03 8.94
C ASN A 4 17.03 -9.61 9.49
N GLU A 5 16.94 -9.72 10.81
CA GLU A 5 15.68 -10.01 11.50
C GLU A 5 14.76 -8.86 11.14
N ILE A 6 13.94 -9.04 10.09
CA ILE A 6 12.91 -8.09 9.73
C ILE A 6 12.00 -8.05 10.96
N PRO A 7 11.96 -6.94 11.72
CA PRO A 7 11.19 -6.92 12.96
C PRO A 7 9.74 -7.23 12.59
N PHE A 8 9.09 -8.10 13.37
CA PHE A 8 7.77 -8.66 13.07
C PHE A 8 6.74 -7.57 12.66
N GLY A 9 6.85 -6.37 13.22
CA GLY A 9 6.04 -5.20 12.86
C GLY A 9 6.16 -4.71 11.41
N PHE A 10 7.32 -4.89 10.75
CA PHE A 10 7.48 -4.53 9.34
C PHE A 10 6.72 -5.45 8.40
N LEU A 11 6.53 -6.73 8.77
CA LEU A 11 5.74 -7.66 7.97
C LEU A 11 4.25 -7.32 8.06
N ASP A 12 3.76 -7.00 9.26
CA ASP A 12 2.39 -6.54 9.47
C ASP A 12 2.11 -5.20 8.76
N ALA A 13 3.08 -4.29 8.76
CA ALA A 13 3.02 -3.06 7.98
C ALA A 13 2.88 -3.34 6.48
N GLN A 14 3.76 -4.20 5.96
CA GLN A 14 3.77 -4.58 4.55
C GLN A 14 2.46 -5.26 4.14
N LEU A 15 1.88 -6.11 4.99
CA LEU A 15 0.60 -6.75 4.73
C LEU A 15 -0.56 -5.74 4.70
N LYS A 16 -0.62 -4.81 5.66
CA LYS A 16 -1.65 -3.75 5.69
C LYS A 16 -1.55 -2.83 4.47
N ILE A 17 -0.34 -2.39 4.14
CA ILE A 17 -0.08 -1.56 2.95
C ILE A 17 -0.46 -2.32 1.67
N GLY A 18 0.00 -3.55 1.52
CA GLY A 18 -0.28 -4.37 0.34
C GLY A 18 -1.78 -4.62 0.14
N LYS A 19 -2.51 -4.88 1.23
CA LYS A 19 -3.97 -5.02 1.20
C LYS A 19 -4.66 -3.72 0.75
N ALA A 20 -4.31 -2.58 1.35
CA ALA A 20 -4.90 -1.30 0.99
C ALA A 20 -4.66 -0.92 -0.49
N ILE A 21 -3.47 -1.23 -1.02
CA ILE A 21 -3.15 -1.03 -2.43
C ILE A 21 -4.04 -1.89 -3.33
N ILE A 22 -4.18 -3.19 -3.03
CA ILE A 22 -5.00 -4.10 -3.85
C ILE A 22 -6.48 -3.69 -3.82
N GLU A 23 -7.02 -3.38 -2.64
CA GLU A 23 -8.41 -2.93 -2.50
C GLU A 23 -8.67 -1.65 -3.30
N SER A 24 -7.76 -0.67 -3.21
CA SER A 24 -7.84 0.55 -4.01
C SER A 24 -7.69 0.26 -5.51
N MET A 25 -6.78 -0.62 -5.92
CA MET A 25 -6.64 -1.02 -7.33
C MET A 25 -7.92 -1.66 -7.87
N LEU A 26 -8.62 -2.48 -7.10
CA LEU A 26 -9.91 -3.05 -7.51
C LEU A 26 -10.96 -1.95 -7.73
N GLU A 27 -11.01 -0.94 -6.86
CA GLU A 27 -11.89 0.23 -7.04
C GLU A 27 -11.51 1.09 -8.24
N LEU A 28 -10.22 1.24 -8.53
CA LEU A 28 -9.70 2.04 -9.63
C LEU A 28 -9.87 1.37 -10.99
N ILE A 29 -9.74 0.04 -11.07
CA ILE A 29 -10.02 -0.74 -12.28
C ILE A 29 -11.47 -0.51 -12.74
N LEU A 30 -12.40 -0.33 -11.80
CA LEU A 30 -13.80 -0.01 -12.10
C LEU A 30 -13.96 1.43 -12.62
N LYS A 31 -13.07 2.35 -12.24
CA LYS A 31 -13.01 3.74 -12.74
C LYS A 31 -12.13 3.82 -13.98
N LYS A 32 -12.71 3.43 -15.13
CA LYS A 32 -12.09 3.56 -16.46
C LYS A 32 -11.43 4.95 -16.63
N GLY A 33 -10.13 4.96 -16.95
CA GLY A 33 -9.35 6.17 -17.26
C GLY A 33 -8.47 6.71 -16.13
N THR A 34 -8.38 6.02 -14.99
CA THR A 34 -7.53 6.47 -13.88
C THR A 34 -6.06 6.09 -14.11
N GLU A 35 -5.24 7.03 -14.62
CA GLU A 35 -3.79 6.83 -14.80
C GLU A 35 -2.98 7.00 -13.50
N LYS A 36 -3.49 7.80 -12.56
CA LYS A 36 -2.82 8.14 -11.31
C LYS A 36 -3.84 8.31 -10.20
N THR A 37 -3.54 7.77 -9.02
CA THR A 37 -4.32 7.98 -7.80
C THR A 37 -3.40 8.12 -6.60
N THR A 38 -3.95 8.62 -5.50
CA THR A 38 -3.31 8.60 -4.18
C THR A 38 -4.15 7.75 -3.24
N ILE A 39 -3.52 6.85 -2.49
CA ILE A 39 -4.16 5.98 -1.51
C ILE A 39 -3.65 6.38 -0.12
N PRO A 40 -4.53 6.87 0.77
CA PRO A 40 -4.15 7.09 2.15
C PRO A 40 -4.02 5.75 2.89
N VAL A 41 -2.94 5.60 3.66
CA VAL A 41 -2.67 4.42 4.48
C VAL A 41 -2.23 4.87 5.86
N THR A 42 -2.88 4.34 6.90
CA THR A 42 -2.48 4.59 8.29
C THR A 42 -1.76 3.37 8.84
N PHE A 43 -0.59 3.57 9.43
CA PHE A 43 0.18 2.52 10.10
C PHE A 43 0.84 3.05 11.37
N GLU A 44 0.64 2.36 12.50
CA GLU A 44 1.21 2.72 13.81
C GLU A 44 1.06 4.23 14.12
N ASP A 45 -0.18 4.73 14.02
CA ASP A 45 -0.55 6.14 14.24
C ASP A 45 0.09 7.17 13.29
N ASN A 46 0.78 6.70 12.26
CA ASN A 46 1.32 7.54 11.19
C ASN A 46 0.45 7.43 9.94
N GLU A 47 0.22 8.56 9.29
CA GLU A 47 -0.49 8.65 8.01
C GLU A 47 0.51 8.74 6.86
N PHE A 48 0.28 7.92 5.83
CA PHE A 48 1.08 7.85 4.62
C PHE A 48 0.16 8.03 3.41
N GLU A 49 0.69 8.67 2.38
CA GLU A 49 0.04 8.73 1.07
C GLU A 49 0.86 7.92 0.07
N ILE A 50 0.21 6.94 -0.57
CA ILE A 50 0.83 6.10 -1.59
C ILE A 50 0.31 6.56 -2.95
N GLU A 51 1.21 7.13 -3.75
CA GLU A 51 0.92 7.43 -5.15
C GLU A 51 1.00 6.15 -5.98
N VAL A 52 -0.11 5.77 -6.63
CA VAL A 52 -0.18 4.65 -7.56
C VAL A 52 -0.38 5.18 -8.96
N ARG A 53 0.53 4.78 -9.86
CA ARG A 53 0.44 5.07 -11.29
C ARG A 53 0.16 3.78 -12.05
N MET A 54 -0.98 3.74 -12.73
CA MET A 54 -1.32 2.65 -13.64
C MET A 54 -0.55 2.88 -14.95
N LYS A 55 0.21 1.89 -15.39
CA LYS A 55 0.90 1.89 -16.69
C LYS A 55 0.42 0.71 -17.52
#